data_AF-A0A957LBR7-F1
#
_entry.id   AF-A0A957LBR7-F1
#
_cell.length_a   1.000
_cell.length_b   1.000
_cell.length_c   1.000
_cell.angle_alpha   90.00
_cell.angle_beta   90.00
_cell.angle_gamma   90.00
#
_symmetry.space_group_name_H-M   'P 1'
#
loop_
_entity.id
_entity.type
_entity.pdbx_description
1 polymer ?
#
loop_
_entity_poly.entity_id
_entity_poly.type
_entity_poly.pdbx_seq_one_letter_code
_entity_poly.pdbx_strand_id
1 'polypeptide(L)'
;MQKQGSIISGSILILVGLFFLAAQFFPNLATLINFDVLWPFLVIGVGAIFLLGGLVNTPPLFIPGSIISGVGLILLYQNLTGNWHHWQLWLLVNVFIGVGILLTSLREGKGLSGGMPAAGILIGIGLVLFFAFTFADLWPVALILIGLFFLVRNLGGRRKQRL
;
A
#
# COMPACT_ATOMS: atom_id res chain seq x y z
N MET A 1 34.46 14.37 1.68
CA MET A 1 33.75 13.71 2.80
C MET A 1 33.10 12.35 2.43
N GLN A 2 33.50 11.67 1.34
CA GLN A 2 32.82 10.46 0.83
C GLN A 2 33.34 9.10 1.39
N LYS A 3 34.55 9.04 1.95
CA LYS A 3 35.17 7.76 2.35
C LYS A 3 34.60 7.14 3.63
N GLN A 4 34.13 7.94 4.59
CA GLN A 4 33.65 7.42 5.88
C GLN A 4 32.23 6.84 5.82
N GLY A 5 31.34 7.42 5.01
CA GLY A 5 30.00 6.88 4.81
C GLY A 5 30.00 5.47 4.21
N SER A 6 30.97 5.17 3.33
CA SER A 6 31.12 3.85 2.71
C SER A 6 31.63 2.77 3.67
N ILE A 7 32.42 3.14 4.67
CA ILE A 7 32.93 2.18 5.67
C ILE A 7 31.83 1.86 6.69
N ILE A 8 31.07 2.86 7.13
CA ILE A 8 29.97 2.67 8.07
C ILE A 8 28.87 1.80 7.45
N SER A 9 28.46 2.10 6.21
CA SER A 9 27.44 1.29 5.53
C SER A 9 27.93 -0.15 5.29
N GLY A 10 29.19 -0.32 4.86
CA GLY A 10 29.80 -1.63 4.68
C GLY A 10 29.84 -2.45 5.99
N SER A 11 30.27 -1.84 7.09
CA SER A 11 30.30 -2.49 8.40
C SER A 11 28.91 -2.89 8.89
N ILE A 12 27.90 -2.04 8.70
CA ILE A 12 26.50 -2.36 9.05
C ILE A 12 26.03 -3.56 8.24
N LEU A 13 26.28 -3.59 6.93
CA LEU A 13 25.92 -4.71 6.05
C LEU A 13 26.60 -6.02 6.49
N ILE A 14 27.88 -5.97 6.89
CA ILE A 14 28.60 -7.15 7.39
C ILE A 14 27.97 -7.64 8.70
N LEU A 15 27.66 -6.77 9.65
CA LEU A 15 27.05 -7.15 10.92
C LEU A 15 25.64 -7.75 10.71
N VAL A 16 24.83 -7.14 9.85
CA VAL A 16 23.51 -7.65 9.48
C VAL A 16 23.63 -9.01 8.80
N GLY A 17 24.59 -9.18 7.89
CA GLY A 17 24.85 -10.46 7.21
C GLY A 17 25.29 -11.55 8.19
N LEU A 18 26.21 -11.24 9.12
CA LEU A 18 26.66 -12.17 10.16
C LEU A 18 25.52 -12.58 11.09
N PHE A 19 24.64 -11.64 11.45
CA PHE A 19 23.46 -11.93 12.26
C PHE A 19 22.51 -12.90 11.56
N PHE A 20 22.19 -12.66 10.28
CA PHE A 20 21.35 -13.58 9.51
C PHE A 20 22.00 -14.95 9.33
N LEU A 21 23.32 -14.99 9.11
CA LEU A 21 24.06 -16.23 9.01
C LEU A 21 24.00 -17.02 10.33
N ALA A 22 24.19 -16.35 11.47
CA ALA A 22 24.05 -16.98 12.78
C ALA A 22 22.62 -17.50 13.01
N ALA A 23 21.58 -16.73 12.65
CA ALA A 23 20.19 -17.17 12.74
C ALA A 23 19.89 -18.42 11.90
N GLN A 24 20.57 -18.59 10.75
CA GLN A 24 20.45 -19.77 9.90
C GLN A 24 21.12 -21.02 10.49
N PHE A 25 22.29 -20.87 11.12
CA PHE A 25 23.03 -22.01 11.71
C PHE A 25 22.51 -22.41 13.10
N PHE A 26 21.86 -21.51 13.82
CA PHE A 26 21.37 -21.76 15.18
C PHE A 26 19.84 -21.57 15.26
N PRO A 27 19.03 -22.59 14.88
CA PRO A 27 17.57 -22.49 14.88
C PRO A 27 16.98 -22.20 16.27
N ASN A 28 17.68 -22.52 17.36
CA ASN A 28 17.27 -22.16 18.73
C ASN A 28 17.33 -20.66 19.04
N LEU A 29 18.14 -19.87 18.31
CA LEU A 29 18.12 -18.41 18.40
C LEU A 29 16.89 -17.83 17.69
N ALA A 30 16.44 -18.48 16.61
CA ALA A 30 15.25 -18.10 15.85
C ALA A 30 13.93 -18.50 16.54
N THR A 31 13.94 -19.41 17.51
CA THR A 31 12.73 -19.72 18.30
C THR A 31 12.52 -18.76 19.48
N LEU A 32 13.59 -18.15 20.00
CA LEU A 32 13.49 -17.09 21.03
C LEU A 32 12.93 -15.77 20.47
N ILE A 33 13.15 -15.53 19.18
CA ILE A 33 12.73 -14.33 18.46
C ILE A 33 11.79 -14.82 17.35
N ASN A 34 10.47 -14.70 17.50
CA ASN A 34 9.50 -15.06 16.46
C ASN A 34 9.68 -14.16 15.23
N PHE A 35 10.70 -14.44 14.42
CA PHE A 35 11.10 -13.64 13.28
C PHE A 35 9.97 -13.51 12.28
N ASP A 36 9.18 -14.57 12.10
CA ASP A 36 8.01 -14.62 11.23
C ASP A 36 7.03 -13.49 11.53
N VAL A 37 6.85 -13.13 12.80
CA VAL A 37 5.95 -12.05 13.21
C VAL A 37 6.66 -10.70 13.24
N LEU A 38 7.96 -10.66 13.53
CA LEU A 38 8.70 -9.41 13.75
C LEU A 38 9.08 -8.66 12.48
N TRP A 39 9.34 -9.38 11.38
CA TRP A 39 9.85 -8.75 10.16
C TRP A 39 8.89 -7.71 9.54
N PRO A 40 7.53 -7.87 9.51
CA PRO A 40 6.64 -6.83 9.02
C PRO A 40 6.63 -5.60 9.94
N PHE A 41 6.79 -5.78 11.25
CA PHE A 41 6.91 -4.66 12.19
C PHE A 41 8.18 -3.84 11.95
N LEU A 42 9.29 -4.48 11.55
CA LEU A 42 10.49 -3.75 11.15
C LEU A 42 10.22 -2.87 9.93
N VAL A 43 9.51 -3.38 8.92
CA VAL A 43 9.10 -2.61 7.74
C VAL A 43 8.22 -1.43 8.15
N ILE A 44 7.19 -1.66 8.98
CA ILE A 44 6.33 -0.60 9.51
C ILE A 44 7.15 0.45 10.28
N GLY A 45 8.09 0.01 11.11
CA GLY A 45 8.97 0.88 11.90
C GLY A 45 9.83 1.79 11.03
N VAL A 46 10.41 1.27 9.93
CA VAL A 46 11.12 2.08 8.95
C VAL A 46 10.17 3.10 8.32
N GLY A 47 8.98 2.70 7.88
CA GLY A 47 7.99 3.63 7.33
C GLY A 47 7.59 4.73 8.33
N ALA A 48 7.41 4.37 9.60
CA ALA A 48 7.09 5.32 10.67
C ALA A 48 8.20 6.36 10.87
N ILE A 49 9.47 5.98 10.78
CA ILE A 49 10.60 6.93 10.84
C ILE A 49 10.51 7.95 9.71
N PHE A 50 10.18 7.52 8.49
CA PHE A 50 10.00 8.44 7.36
C PHE A 50 8.78 9.37 7.55
N LEU A 51 7.65 8.84 8.06
CA LEU A 51 6.48 9.66 8.39
C LEU A 51 6.80 10.71 9.46
N LEU A 52 7.55 10.34 10.50
CA LEU A 52 8.03 11.27 11.52
C LEU A 52 8.97 12.33 10.93
N GLY A 53 9.89 11.95 10.03
CA GLY A 53 10.73 12.90 9.30
C GLY A 53 9.91 13.91 8.48
N GLY A 54 8.80 13.43 7.88
CA GLY A 54 7.79 14.26 7.22
C GLY A 54 7.15 15.30 8.13
N LEU A 55 6.79 14.89 9.36
CA LEU A 55 6.17 15.75 10.37
C LEU A 55 7.14 16.79 10.96
N VAL A 56 8.43 16.47 11.00
CA VAL A 56 9.43 17.35 11.60
C VAL A 56 9.83 18.43 10.60
N ASN A 57 10.58 18.10 9.55
CA ASN A 57 11.20 19.12 8.68
C ASN A 57 11.26 18.75 7.19
N THR A 58 10.80 17.57 6.78
CA THR A 58 10.97 17.14 5.38
C THR A 58 9.67 16.56 4.82
N PRO A 59 8.66 17.40 4.51
CA PRO A 59 7.35 16.95 4.04
C PRO A 59 7.38 15.89 2.93
N PRO A 60 8.28 15.95 1.93
CA PRO A 60 8.36 14.90 0.90
C PRO A 60 8.60 13.47 1.44
N LEU A 61 9.11 13.30 2.66
CA LEU A 61 9.29 11.98 3.28
C LEU A 61 7.96 11.27 3.61
N PHE A 62 6.83 11.99 3.60
CA PHE A 62 5.53 11.35 3.74
C PHE A 62 5.24 10.35 2.61
N ILE A 63 5.77 10.58 1.40
CA ILE A 63 5.57 9.68 0.25
C ILE A 63 6.20 8.30 0.52
N PRO A 64 7.53 8.17 0.66
CA PRO A 64 8.15 6.89 1.01
C PRO A 64 7.66 6.35 2.36
N GLY A 65 7.39 7.20 3.36
CA GLY A 65 6.86 6.75 4.65
C GLY A 65 5.50 6.06 4.53
N SER A 66 4.58 6.63 3.74
CA SER A 66 3.24 6.06 3.54
C SER A 66 3.30 4.76 2.76
N ILE A 67 4.15 4.68 1.72
CA ILE A 67 4.36 3.45 0.94
C ILE A 67 4.91 2.34 1.84
N ILE A 68 6.00 2.60 2.56
CA ILE A 68 6.67 1.59 3.39
C ILE A 68 5.76 1.13 4.53
N SER A 69 5.11 2.05 5.25
CA SER A 69 4.16 1.69 6.31
C SER A 69 2.96 0.92 5.76
N GLY A 70 2.39 1.34 4.63
CA GLY A 70 1.26 0.67 4.00
C GLY A 70 1.60 -0.74 3.51
N VAL A 71 2.77 -0.91 2.88
CA VAL A 71 3.30 -2.24 2.51
C VAL A 71 3.54 -3.07 3.76
N GLY A 72 4.14 -2.50 4.81
CA GLY A 72 4.34 -3.19 6.08
C GLY A 72 3.03 -3.70 6.70
N LEU A 73 1.93 -2.93 6.59
CA LEU A 73 0.60 -3.34 7.03
C LEU A 73 0.01 -4.48 6.18
N ILE A 74 0.18 -4.44 4.85
CA ILE A 74 -0.21 -5.55 3.97
C ILE A 74 0.53 -6.82 4.37
N LEU A 75 1.84 -6.72 4.58
CA LEU A 75 2.69 -7.85 4.93
C LEU A 75 2.37 -8.38 6.32
N LEU A 76 2.06 -7.52 7.28
CA LEU A 76 1.57 -7.93 8.59
C LEU A 76 0.26 -8.70 8.48
N TYR A 77 -0.71 -8.20 7.69
CA TYR A 77 -1.97 -8.88 7.45
C TYR A 77 -1.78 -10.25 6.79
N GLN A 78 -0.97 -10.32 5.73
CA GLN A 78 -0.70 -11.58 5.01
C GLN A 78 0.05 -12.59 5.87
N ASN A 79 0.97 -12.13 6.71
CA ASN A 79 1.71 -12.99 7.63
C ASN A 79 0.80 -13.56 8.74
N LEU A 80 -0.06 -12.72 9.33
CA LEU A 80 -0.99 -13.15 10.39
C LEU A 80 -2.10 -14.08 9.88
N THR A 81 -2.59 -13.86 8.66
CA THR A 81 -3.67 -14.67 8.07
C THR A 81 -3.17 -15.88 7.29
N GLY A 82 -1.88 -15.92 6.94
CA GLY A 82 -1.30 -16.91 6.03
C GLY A 82 -1.77 -16.76 4.57
N ASN A 83 -2.60 -15.76 4.25
CA ASN A 83 -3.26 -15.63 2.96
C ASN A 83 -2.43 -14.82 1.94
N TRP A 84 -1.33 -15.41 1.49
CA TRP A 84 -0.43 -14.83 0.49
C TRP A 84 -1.02 -14.77 -0.93
N HIS A 85 -2.12 -15.48 -1.17
CA HIS A 85 -2.80 -15.54 -2.47
C HIS A 85 -3.54 -14.25 -2.83
N HIS A 86 -3.86 -13.38 -1.87
CA HIS A 86 -4.57 -12.13 -2.11
C HIS A 86 -3.65 -11.05 -2.69
N TRP A 87 -3.30 -11.21 -3.97
CA TRP A 87 -2.43 -10.29 -4.70
C TRP A 87 -3.06 -8.92 -4.92
N GLN A 88 -4.39 -8.82 -4.86
CA GLN A 88 -5.12 -7.57 -5.04
C GLN A 88 -4.74 -6.52 -3.98
N LEU A 89 -4.34 -6.94 -2.78
CA LEU A 89 -3.91 -6.04 -1.70
C LEU A 89 -2.74 -5.15 -2.14
N TRP A 90 -1.86 -5.62 -3.02
CA TRP A 90 -0.75 -4.83 -3.55
C TRP A 90 -1.19 -3.64 -4.41
N LEU A 91 -2.42 -3.66 -4.93
CA LEU A 91 -2.99 -2.52 -5.66
C LEU A 91 -3.23 -1.31 -4.73
N LEU A 92 -3.39 -1.56 -3.41
CA LEU A 92 -3.49 -0.51 -2.40
C LEU A 92 -2.20 0.30 -2.25
N VAL A 93 -1.07 -0.15 -2.80
CA VAL A 93 0.16 0.66 -2.85
C VAL A 93 -0.07 1.99 -3.55
N ASN A 94 -0.90 2.03 -4.61
CA ASN A 94 -1.28 3.28 -5.26
C ASN A 94 -2.03 4.23 -4.31
N VAL A 95 -2.88 3.69 -3.44
CA VAL A 95 -3.55 4.45 -2.39
C VAL A 95 -2.53 5.02 -1.42
N PHE A 96 -1.55 4.23 -0.98
CA PHE A 96 -0.50 4.70 -0.07
C PHE A 96 0.39 5.78 -0.68
N ILE A 97 0.71 5.70 -1.99
CA ILE A 97 1.40 6.78 -2.71
C ILE A 97 0.56 8.06 -2.64
N GLY A 98 -0.73 7.97 -2.98
CA GLY A 98 -1.63 9.13 -2.95
C GLY A 98 -1.79 9.72 -1.54
N VAL A 99 -1.87 8.90 -0.50
CA VAL A 99 -1.87 9.35 0.91
C VAL A 99 -0.60 10.13 1.23
N GLY A 100 0.57 9.64 0.82
CA GLY A 100 1.83 10.34 1.05
C GLY A 100 1.90 11.71 0.36
N ILE A 101 1.40 11.81 -0.87
CA ILE A 101 1.30 13.09 -1.59
C ILE A 101 0.30 14.03 -0.92
N LEU A 102 -0.82 13.49 -0.43
CA LEU A 102 -1.83 14.26 0.30
C LEU A 102 -1.25 14.85 1.59
N LEU A 103 -0.56 14.03 2.39
CA LEU A 103 0.12 14.46 3.63
C LEU A 103 1.18 15.52 3.35
N THR A 104 1.99 15.33 2.29
CA THR A 104 2.97 16.32 1.83
C THR A 104 2.30 17.64 1.48
N SER A 105 1.23 17.60 0.67
CA SER A 105 0.52 18.80 0.19
C SER A 105 -0.19 19.55 1.32
N LEU A 106 -0.74 18.81 2.30
CA LEU A 106 -1.33 19.37 3.51
C LEU A 106 -0.27 20.08 4.35
N ARG A 107 0.89 19.45 4.56
CA ARG A 107 1.96 20.03 5.36
C ARG A 107 2.60 21.25 4.71
N GLU A 108 2.71 21.27 3.39
CA GLU A 108 3.22 22.42 2.62
C GLU A 108 2.18 23.54 2.43
N GLY A 109 0.92 23.33 2.82
CA GLY A 109 -0.15 24.32 2.64
C GLY A 109 -0.55 24.56 1.18
N LYS A 110 -0.14 23.68 0.26
CA LYS A 110 -0.31 23.89 -1.19
C LYS A 110 -1.68 23.46 -1.75
N GLY A 111 -2.61 22.99 -0.92
CA GLY A 111 -4.03 22.84 -1.27
C GLY A 111 -4.31 22.21 -2.65
N LEU A 112 -5.35 22.73 -3.31
CA LEU A 112 -5.81 22.30 -4.65
C LEU A 112 -4.86 22.71 -5.79
N SER A 113 -4.02 23.74 -5.59
CA SER A 113 -3.00 24.14 -6.56
C SER A 113 -1.71 23.31 -6.48
N GLY A 114 -1.62 22.42 -5.49
CA GLY A 114 -0.49 21.53 -5.24
C GLY A 114 -0.78 20.08 -5.62
N GLY A 115 -0.28 19.14 -4.81
CA GLY A 115 -0.37 17.70 -5.07
C GLY A 115 -1.71 17.04 -4.71
N MET A 116 -2.70 17.75 -4.18
CA MET A 116 -3.99 17.16 -3.78
C MET A 116 -4.78 16.53 -4.95
N PRO A 117 -4.84 17.13 -6.16
CA PRO A 117 -5.49 16.48 -7.30
C PRO A 117 -4.78 15.18 -7.70
N ALA A 118 -3.45 15.18 -7.72
CA ALA A 118 -2.65 13.98 -8.02
C ALA A 118 -2.84 12.89 -6.96
N ALA A 119 -2.89 13.25 -5.68
CA ALA A 119 -3.20 12.35 -4.59
C ALA A 119 -4.58 11.71 -4.75
N GLY A 120 -5.60 12.52 -5.05
CA GLY A 120 -6.97 12.05 -5.28
C GLY A 120 -7.07 11.08 -6.46
N ILE A 121 -6.37 11.36 -7.56
CA ILE A 121 -6.32 10.47 -8.73
C ILE A 121 -5.67 9.13 -8.36
N LEU A 122 -4.54 9.13 -7.67
CA LEU A 122 -3.83 7.90 -7.29
C LEU A 122 -4.61 7.06 -6.28
N ILE A 123 -5.26 7.70 -5.31
CA ILE A 123 -6.18 7.03 -4.38
C ILE A 123 -7.36 6.44 -5.15
N GLY A 124 -7.98 7.23 -6.04
CA GLY A 124 -9.11 6.78 -6.85
C GLY A 124 -8.77 5.59 -7.72
N ILE A 125 -7.66 5.67 -8.48
CA ILE A 125 -7.16 4.57 -9.32
C ILE A 125 -6.85 3.34 -8.46
N GLY A 126 -6.13 3.51 -7.35
CA GLY A 126 -5.79 2.41 -6.45
C GLY A 126 -7.02 1.69 -5.89
N LEU A 127 -8.04 2.43 -5.45
CA LEU A 127 -9.29 1.87 -4.95
C LEU A 127 -10.09 1.19 -6.06
N VAL A 128 -10.22 1.82 -7.23
CA VAL A 128 -10.93 1.22 -8.37
C VAL A 128 -10.26 -0.08 -8.78
N LEU A 129 -8.92 -0.11 -8.91
CA LEU A 129 -8.18 -1.32 -9.23
C LEU A 129 -8.33 -2.38 -8.14
N PHE A 130 -8.19 -2.00 -6.87
CA PHE A 130 -8.38 -2.92 -5.75
C PHE A 130 -9.76 -3.60 -5.81
N PHE A 131 -10.84 -2.83 -5.88
CA PHE A 131 -12.19 -3.37 -5.94
C PHE A 131 -12.48 -4.16 -7.21
N ALA A 132 -12.00 -3.69 -8.37
CA ALA A 132 -12.17 -4.40 -9.63
C ALA A 132 -11.56 -5.81 -9.58
N PHE A 133 -10.39 -5.96 -8.97
CA PHE A 133 -9.73 -7.25 -8.83
C PHE A 133 -10.26 -8.09 -7.66
N THR A 134 -10.73 -7.46 -6.57
CA THR A 134 -11.38 -8.17 -5.46
C THR A 134 -12.70 -8.79 -5.88
N PHE A 135 -13.43 -8.11 -6.78
CA PHE A 135 -14.74 -8.53 -7.26
C PHE A 135 -14.71 -9.06 -8.70
N ALA A 136 -13.55 -9.46 -9.21
CA ALA A 136 -13.42 -9.97 -10.58
C ALA A 136 -14.39 -11.14 -10.88
N ASP A 137 -14.65 -11.98 -9.87
CA ASP A 137 -15.58 -13.12 -9.97
C ASP A 137 -17.06 -12.70 -10.00
N LEU A 138 -17.38 -11.43 -9.73
CA LEU A 138 -18.75 -10.87 -9.79
C LEU A 138 -19.15 -10.41 -11.21
N TRP A 139 -18.39 -10.77 -12.26
CA TRP A 139 -18.79 -10.52 -13.64
C TRP A 139 -20.20 -11.04 -14.01
N PRO A 140 -20.73 -12.16 -13.43
CA PRO A 140 -22.11 -12.58 -13.70
C PRO A 140 -23.12 -11.58 -13.14
N VAL A 141 -22.83 -10.95 -12.00
CA VAL A 141 -23.68 -9.90 -11.41
C VAL A 141 -23.74 -8.70 -12.34
N ALA A 142 -22.62 -8.29 -12.93
CA ALA A 142 -22.59 -7.24 -13.93
C ALA A 142 -23.48 -7.58 -15.15
N LEU A 143 -23.44 -8.82 -15.64
CA LEU A 143 -24.32 -9.28 -16.73
C LEU A 143 -25.81 -9.25 -16.34
N ILE A 144 -26.15 -9.67 -15.13
CA ILE A 144 -27.54 -9.61 -14.62
C ILE A 144 -28.03 -8.16 -14.58
N LEU A 145 -27.21 -7.24 -14.03
CA LEU A 145 -27.55 -5.82 -13.94
C LEU A 145 -27.69 -5.17 -15.32
N ILE A 146 -26.79 -5.49 -16.25
CA ILE A 146 -26.89 -5.04 -17.64
C ILE A 146 -28.17 -5.58 -18.29
N GLY A 147 -28.48 -6.86 -18.13
CA GLY A 147 -29.72 -7.48 -18.63
C GLY A 147 -30.98 -6.81 -18.08
N LEU A 148 -31.03 -6.56 -16.76
CA LEU A 148 -32.11 -5.84 -16.10
C LEU A 148 -32.25 -4.40 -16.62
N PHE A 149 -31.13 -3.69 -16.81
CA PHE A 149 -31.13 -2.34 -17.36
C PHE A 149 -31.75 -2.29 -18.77
N PHE A 150 -31.39 -3.23 -19.65
CA PHE A 150 -31.99 -3.33 -20.98
C PHE A 150 -33.49 -3.66 -20.92
N LEU A 151 -33.92 -4.54 -20.01
CA LEU A 151 -35.34 -4.86 -19.81
C LEU A 151 -36.14 -3.64 -19.35
N VAL A 152 -35.66 -2.91 -18.34
CA VAL A 152 -36.34 -1.71 -17.83
C VAL A 152 -36.42 -0.62 -18.90
N ARG A 153 -35.33 -0.40 -19.65
CA ARG A 153 -35.30 0.57 -20.76
C ARG A 153 -36.30 0.21 -21.87
N ASN A 154 -36.42 -1.06 -22.22
CA ASN A 154 -37.35 -1.53 -23.25
C ASN A 154 -38.82 -1.44 -22.80
N LEU A 155 -39.10 -1.76 -21.53
CA LEU A 155 -40.44 -1.65 -20.95
C LEU A 155 -40.88 -0.19 -20.78
N GLY A 156 -39.96 0.71 -20.43
CA GLY A 156 -40.22 2.16 -20.34
C GLY A 156 -40.42 2.84 -21.70
N GLY A 157 -39.78 2.35 -22.76
CA GLY A 157 -39.90 2.89 -24.12
C GLY A 157 -41.26 2.63 -24.78
N ARG A 158 -41.89 1.48 -24.50
CA ARG A 158 -43.19 1.10 -25.11
C ARG A 158 -44.39 1.91 -24.60
N ARG A 159 -44.28 2.56 -23.44
CA ARG A 159 -45.37 3.34 -22.85
C ARG A 159 -45.54 4.73 -23.49
N LYS A 160 -44.53 5.23 -24.21
CA LYS A 160 -44.53 6.58 -24.82
C LYS A 160 -45.06 6.61 -26.26
N GLN A 161 -45.42 5.46 -26.85
CA GLN A 161 -45.94 5.35 -28.23
C GLN A 161 -47.45 5.02 -28.30
N ARG A 162 -48.16 5.02 -27.17
CA ARG A 162 -49.61 4.72 -27.09
C ARG A 162 -50.47 5.85 -26.52
N LEU A 163 -49.93 7.06 -26.43
CA LEU A 163 -50.65 8.31 -26.17
C LEU A 163 -50.42 9.24 -27.35
#